data_AF-A0A4Q6C5D4-F1
#
_entry.id   AF-A0A4Q6C5D4-F1
#
_cell.length_a   1.000
_cell.length_b   1.000
_cell.length_c   1.000
_cell.angle_alpha   90.00
_cell.angle_beta   90.00
_cell.angle_gamma   90.00
#
_symmetry.space_group_name_H-M   'P 1'
#
loop_
_entity.id
_entity.type
_entity.pdbx_description
1 polymer ?
#
loop_
_entity_poly.entity_id
_entity_poly.type
_entity_poly.pdbx_seq_one_letter_code
_entity_poly.pdbx_strand_id
1 'polypeptide(L)'
;TPNAYALPGGVIHLTSGLFDTLKTKNGAAFVLGHEIGHFINRDHIRGVGRQLIFAVGASLFGFSNLTSLGAFDSLIARSFDRDQESNADRYAEKLVKQVYGHTWGGEEFFATMAKDESSFTNALSRFSSTHPLSSERLKEIQKTQIGPKLQLQVSTDHFASWTAHCR
;
A
#
# COMPACT_ATOMS: atom_id res chain seq x y z
N THR A 1 8.03 -6.41 9.65
CA THR A 1 6.76 -6.83 9.02
C THR A 1 6.42 -5.86 7.90
N PRO A 2 6.17 -6.25 6.62
CA PRO A 2 5.76 -5.32 5.56
C PRO A 2 4.46 -4.59 5.91
N ASN A 3 4.49 -3.27 5.89
CA ASN A 3 3.31 -2.44 5.97
C ASN A 3 3.63 -1.04 5.44
N ALA A 4 2.61 -0.39 4.91
CA ALA A 4 2.65 1.04 4.64
C ALA A 4 1.28 1.63 4.95
N TYR A 5 1.26 2.84 5.51
CA TYR A 5 0.01 3.55 5.73
C TYR A 5 0.25 5.05 5.84
N ALA A 6 -0.69 5.81 5.29
CA ALA A 6 -0.71 7.26 5.40
C ALA A 6 -1.54 7.70 6.62
N LEU A 7 -0.95 8.53 7.47
CA LEU A 7 -1.59 9.10 8.65
C LEU A 7 -2.10 10.53 8.39
N PRO A 8 -3.15 10.97 9.12
CA PRO A 8 -3.53 12.38 9.16
C PRO A 8 -2.32 13.26 9.53
N GLY A 9 -2.13 14.36 8.78
CA GLY A 9 -0.98 15.27 8.95
C GLY A 9 0.13 15.12 7.90
N GLY A 10 -0.04 14.25 6.90
CA GLY A 10 0.89 14.15 5.76
C GLY A 10 2.09 13.23 6.00
N VAL A 11 2.01 12.36 7.00
CA VAL A 11 3.07 11.40 7.32
C VAL A 11 2.74 10.05 6.71
N ILE A 12 3.65 9.51 5.89
CA ILE A 12 3.56 8.14 5.36
C ILE A 12 4.56 7.29 6.13
N HIS A 13 4.06 6.26 6.82
CA HIS A 13 4.90 5.28 7.49
C HIS A 13 5.14 4.11 6.55
N LEU A 14 6.41 3.77 6.33
CA LEU A 14 6.83 2.56 5.64
C LEU A 14 7.63 1.71 6.63
N THR A 15 7.35 0.43 6.70
CA THR A 15 8.13 -0.47 7.55
C THR A 15 9.34 -1.03 6.80
N SER A 16 10.43 -1.29 7.53
CA SER A 16 11.64 -1.92 6.98
C SER A 16 11.35 -3.25 6.28
N GLY A 17 10.44 -4.05 6.84
CA GLY A 17 10.03 -5.33 6.26
C GLY A 17 9.40 -5.21 4.87
N LEU A 18 8.82 -4.05 4.51
CA LEU A 18 8.30 -3.81 3.16
C LEU A 18 9.44 -3.76 2.13
N PHE A 19 10.58 -3.21 2.51
CA PHE A 19 11.74 -3.15 1.64
C PHE A 19 12.40 -4.52 1.43
N ASP A 20 12.26 -5.45 2.38
CA ASP A 20 12.75 -6.82 2.23
C ASP A 20 11.99 -7.60 1.13
N THR A 21 10.75 -7.19 0.82
CA THR A 21 9.92 -7.86 -0.20
C THR A 21 10.00 -7.20 -1.57
N LEU A 22 10.53 -5.98 -1.64
CA LEU A 22 10.69 -5.19 -2.85
C LEU A 22 12.03 -5.49 -3.52
N LYS A 23 11.98 -6.11 -4.71
CA LYS A 23 13.18 -6.53 -5.43
C LYS A 23 13.75 -5.48 -6.38
N THR A 24 12.97 -4.45 -6.70
CA THR A 24 13.42 -3.36 -7.58
C THR A 24 12.96 -1.99 -7.09
N LYS A 25 13.65 -0.94 -7.56
CA LYS A 25 13.27 0.46 -7.32
C LYS A 25 11.91 0.82 -7.93
N ASN A 26 11.54 0.19 -9.04
CA ASN A 26 10.26 0.43 -9.70
C ASN A 26 9.11 -0.11 -8.86
N GLY A 27 9.24 -1.35 -8.34
CA GLY A 27 8.30 -1.90 -7.39
C GLY A 27 8.19 -1.06 -6.12
N ALA A 28 9.32 -0.59 -5.58
CA ALA A 28 9.33 0.27 -4.40
C ALA A 28 8.65 1.63 -4.64
N ALA A 29 8.93 2.26 -5.78
CA ALA A 29 8.29 3.51 -6.16
C ALA A 29 6.80 3.34 -6.44
N PHE A 30 6.40 2.20 -7.00
CA PHE A 30 4.99 1.87 -7.19
C PHE A 30 4.27 1.75 -5.84
N VAL A 31 4.81 0.98 -4.88
CA VAL A 31 4.20 0.84 -3.55
C VAL A 31 4.12 2.18 -2.82
N LEU A 32 5.18 2.98 -2.84
CA LEU A 32 5.13 4.31 -2.24
C LEU A 32 4.08 5.21 -2.95
N GLY A 33 4.03 5.17 -4.27
CA GLY A 33 3.04 5.90 -5.06
C GLY A 33 1.61 5.48 -4.72
N HIS A 34 1.37 4.19 -4.51
CA HIS A 34 0.07 3.63 -4.12
C HIS A 34 -0.42 4.23 -2.80
N GLU A 35 0.45 4.26 -1.79
CA GLU A 35 0.15 4.83 -0.47
C GLU A 35 -0.08 6.34 -0.49
N ILE A 36 0.71 7.07 -1.29
CA ILE A 36 0.46 8.49 -1.57
C ILE A 36 -0.91 8.67 -2.24
N GLY A 37 -1.29 7.77 -3.14
CA GLY A 37 -2.59 7.75 -3.78
C GLY A 37 -3.74 7.67 -2.77
N HIS A 38 -3.68 6.73 -1.83
CA HIS A 38 -4.66 6.64 -0.73
C HIS A 38 -4.71 7.89 0.15
N PHE A 39 -3.55 8.52 0.40
CA PHE A 39 -3.49 9.78 1.13
C PHE A 39 -4.21 10.91 0.39
N ILE A 40 -3.89 11.11 -0.88
CA ILE A 40 -4.47 12.16 -1.74
C ILE A 40 -5.97 11.96 -1.92
N ASN A 41 -6.41 10.71 -2.08
CA ASN A 41 -7.81 10.35 -2.19
C ASN A 41 -8.56 10.41 -0.85
N ARG A 42 -7.86 10.68 0.25
CA ARG A 42 -8.41 10.77 1.62
C ARG A 42 -9.11 9.49 2.07
N ASP A 43 -8.63 8.34 1.61
CA ASP A 43 -9.26 7.05 1.88
C ASP A 43 -9.25 6.70 3.37
N HIS A 44 -8.19 7.11 4.08
CA HIS A 44 -8.08 7.00 5.54
C HIS A 44 -9.19 7.80 6.28
N ILE A 45 -9.62 8.95 5.75
CA ILE A 45 -10.67 9.79 6.36
C ILE A 45 -12.06 9.16 6.18
N ARG A 46 -12.32 8.51 5.04
CA ARG A 46 -13.58 7.78 4.82
C ARG A 46 -13.76 6.66 5.85
N GLY A 47 -12.65 6.01 6.23
CA GLY A 47 -12.63 5.06 7.34
C GLY A 47 -13.00 5.71 8.68
N VAL A 48 -12.36 6.83 9.03
CA VAL A 48 -12.63 7.57 10.28
C VAL A 48 -14.09 8.01 10.37
N GLY A 49 -14.68 8.52 9.28
CA GLY A 49 -16.08 8.95 9.24
C GLY A 49 -17.06 7.83 9.60
N ARG A 50 -16.87 6.61 9.07
CA ARG A 50 -17.69 5.45 9.46
C ARG A 50 -17.49 5.09 10.93
N GLN A 51 -16.27 5.10 11.46
CA GLN A 51 -16.04 4.83 12.89
C GLN A 51 -16.73 5.86 13.78
N LEU A 52 -16.69 7.15 13.41
CA LEU A 52 -17.37 8.21 14.14
C LEU A 52 -18.89 7.98 14.14
N ILE A 53 -19.47 7.61 13.00
CA ILE A 53 -20.89 7.26 12.91
C ILE A 53 -21.22 6.06 13.81
N PHE A 54 -20.39 5.00 13.79
CA PHE A 54 -20.56 3.84 14.67
C PHE A 54 -20.41 4.21 16.14
N ALA A 55 -19.46 5.07 16.50
CA ALA A 55 -19.24 5.50 17.88
C ALA A 55 -20.39 6.37 18.39
N VAL A 56 -20.90 7.29 17.57
CA VAL A 56 -22.09 8.08 17.86
C VAL A 56 -23.30 7.17 18.03
N GLY A 57 -23.53 6.25 17.09
CA GLY A 57 -24.60 5.25 17.18
C GLY A 57 -24.51 4.40 18.45
N ALA A 58 -23.33 3.85 18.75
CA ALA A 58 -23.07 3.06 19.95
C ALA A 58 -23.35 3.86 21.23
N SER A 59 -23.01 5.15 21.26
CA SER A 59 -23.30 6.04 22.39
C SER A 59 -24.81 6.25 22.60
N LEU A 60 -25.59 6.38 21.51
CA LEU A 60 -27.04 6.52 21.57
C LEU A 60 -27.74 5.28 22.13
N PHE A 61 -27.12 4.10 21.97
CA PHE A 61 -27.60 2.82 22.51
C PHE A 61 -26.92 2.41 23.83
N GLY A 62 -26.10 3.27 24.46
CA GLY A 62 -25.51 3.03 25.77
C GLY A 62 -24.24 2.19 25.80
N PHE A 63 -23.61 1.91 24.66
CA PHE A 63 -22.33 1.18 24.55
C PHE A 63 -21.13 2.15 24.58
N SER A 64 -20.92 2.83 25.71
CA SER A 64 -19.93 3.92 25.84
C SER A 64 -18.46 3.49 25.98
N ASN A 65 -18.17 2.21 26.20
CA ASN A 65 -16.82 1.69 26.50
C ASN A 65 -16.01 1.17 25.28
N LEU A 66 -16.51 1.33 24.04
CA LEU A 66 -15.85 0.80 22.83
C LEU A 66 -14.73 1.71 22.26
N THR A 67 -14.39 2.80 22.94
CA THR A 67 -13.53 3.87 22.42
C THR A 67 -12.05 3.77 22.80
N SER A 68 -11.61 2.77 23.58
CA SER A 68 -10.20 2.63 23.99
C SER A 68 -9.39 1.73 23.05
N LEU A 69 -8.25 2.25 22.58
CA LEU A 69 -7.10 1.60 21.90
C LEU A 69 -7.37 0.76 20.63
N GLY A 70 -8.42 -0.05 20.56
CA GLY A 70 -8.80 -0.82 19.37
C GLY A 70 -9.35 0.01 18.22
N ALA A 71 -9.71 1.28 18.46
CA ALA A 71 -10.17 2.19 17.41
C ALA A 71 -9.06 2.51 16.38
N PHE A 72 -7.80 2.59 16.82
CA PHE A 72 -6.66 2.87 15.95
C PHE A 72 -6.23 1.63 15.16
N ASP A 73 -6.16 0.47 15.82
CA ASP A 73 -5.91 -0.80 15.13
C ASP A 73 -7.03 -1.16 14.15
N SER A 74 -8.30 -0.87 14.46
CA SER A 74 -9.42 -1.07 13.52
C SER A 74 -9.49 -0.02 12.41
N LEU A 75 -8.76 1.08 12.52
CA LEU A 75 -8.55 2.04 11.44
C LEU A 75 -7.47 1.54 10.48
N ILE A 76 -6.39 0.97 11.03
CA ILE A 76 -5.25 0.45 10.25
C ILE A 76 -5.57 -0.92 9.62
N ALA A 77 -6.32 -1.79 10.31
CA ALA A 77 -6.65 -3.13 9.83
C ALA A 77 -7.85 -3.18 8.87
N ARG A 78 -8.16 -2.07 8.19
CA ARG A 78 -9.30 -1.99 7.29
C ARG A 78 -8.91 -2.27 5.85
N SER A 79 -9.70 -3.11 5.20
CA SER A 79 -9.63 -3.34 3.77
C SER A 79 -10.20 -2.14 3.01
N PHE A 80 -9.47 -1.66 2.01
CA PHE A 80 -9.97 -0.66 1.07
C PHE A 80 -10.88 -1.29 0.02
N ASP A 81 -11.85 -0.52 -0.46
CA ASP A 81 -12.74 -0.95 -1.54
C ASP A 81 -12.02 -0.95 -2.89
N ARG A 82 -12.53 -1.72 -3.86
CA ARG A 82 -11.91 -1.91 -5.18
C ARG A 82 -11.63 -0.61 -5.93
N ASP A 83 -12.52 0.38 -5.79
CA ASP A 83 -12.34 1.69 -6.43
C ASP A 83 -11.22 2.49 -5.78
N GLN A 84 -11.05 2.39 -4.46
CA GLN A 84 -9.97 3.07 -3.74
C GLN A 84 -8.63 2.51 -4.16
N GLU A 85 -8.52 1.18 -4.19
CA GLU A 85 -7.35 0.46 -4.68
C GLU A 85 -7.01 0.80 -6.13
N SER A 86 -8.00 0.80 -7.03
CA SER A 86 -7.78 1.12 -8.45
C SER A 86 -7.38 2.58 -8.66
N ASN A 87 -7.88 3.50 -7.83
CA ASN A 87 -7.46 4.90 -7.87
C ASN A 87 -6.02 5.09 -7.37
N ALA A 88 -5.64 4.35 -6.33
CA ALA A 88 -4.28 4.34 -5.81
C ALA A 88 -3.28 3.75 -6.81
N ASP A 89 -3.62 2.64 -7.48
CA ASP A 89 -2.81 2.05 -8.56
C ASP A 89 -2.55 3.05 -9.69
N ARG A 90 -3.61 3.70 -10.19
CA ARG A 90 -3.49 4.70 -11.25
C ARG A 90 -2.62 5.89 -10.84
N TYR A 91 -2.65 6.26 -9.56
CA TYR A 91 -1.78 7.31 -9.05
C TYR A 91 -0.33 6.84 -9.02
N ALA A 92 -0.07 5.62 -8.55
CA ALA A 92 1.24 5.01 -8.52
C ALA A 92 1.87 4.94 -9.93
N GLU A 93 1.12 4.48 -10.93
CA GLU A 93 1.58 4.43 -12.32
C GLU A 93 1.96 5.81 -12.86
N LYS A 94 1.13 6.83 -12.60
CA LYS A 94 1.43 8.21 -13.01
C LYS A 94 2.72 8.70 -12.37
N LEU A 95 2.91 8.42 -11.08
CA LEU A 95 4.11 8.82 -10.35
C LEU A 95 5.35 8.10 -10.90
N VAL A 96 5.29 6.78 -11.09
CA VAL A 96 6.39 6.00 -11.69
C VAL A 96 6.71 6.53 -13.09
N LYS A 97 5.70 6.83 -13.91
CA LYS A 97 5.89 7.44 -15.23
C LYS A 97 6.56 8.81 -15.16
N GLN A 98 6.18 9.66 -14.21
CA GLN A 98 6.78 10.98 -14.05
C GLN A 98 8.24 10.92 -13.60
N VAL A 99 8.58 9.95 -12.73
CA VAL A 99 9.93 9.80 -12.17
C VAL A 99 10.87 9.07 -13.13
N TYR A 100 10.38 8.01 -13.80
CA TYR A 100 11.21 7.08 -14.57
C TYR A 100 10.93 7.09 -16.08
N GLY A 101 9.91 7.80 -16.55
CA GLY A 101 9.54 7.87 -17.97
C GLY A 101 8.83 6.61 -18.51
N HIS A 102 8.52 5.63 -17.65
CA HIS A 102 7.83 4.39 -17.99
C HIS A 102 6.87 3.96 -16.86
N THR A 103 6.03 2.94 -17.08
CA THR A 103 5.06 2.44 -16.07
C THR A 103 5.32 1.00 -15.62
N TRP A 104 6.48 0.43 -15.99
CA TRP A 104 6.91 -0.90 -15.52
C TRP A 104 7.15 -0.97 -14.00
N GLY A 105 6.96 -2.16 -13.43
CA GLY A 105 7.28 -2.49 -12.04
C GLY A 105 6.07 -2.58 -11.11
N GLY A 106 4.89 -2.12 -11.54
CA GLY A 106 3.66 -2.31 -10.78
C GLY A 106 3.29 -3.79 -10.62
N GLU A 107 3.57 -4.61 -11.63
CA GLU A 107 3.37 -6.06 -11.59
C GLU A 107 4.25 -6.77 -10.54
N GLU A 108 5.40 -6.19 -10.18
CA GLU A 108 6.30 -6.80 -9.20
C GLU A 108 5.72 -6.76 -7.79
N PHE A 109 4.98 -5.70 -7.47
CA PHE A 109 4.24 -5.60 -6.21
C PHE A 109 3.24 -6.76 -6.10
N PHE A 110 2.43 -7.00 -7.14
CA PHE A 110 1.49 -8.12 -7.17
C PHE A 110 2.19 -9.49 -7.19
N ALA A 111 3.32 -9.62 -7.88
CA ALA A 111 4.09 -10.86 -7.92
C ALA A 111 4.74 -11.19 -6.57
N THR A 112 5.21 -10.17 -5.84
CA THR A 112 5.70 -10.30 -4.46
C THR A 112 4.55 -10.73 -3.55
N MET A 113 3.37 -10.11 -3.67
CA MET A 113 2.19 -10.49 -2.88
C MET A 113 1.68 -11.91 -3.18
N ALA A 114 1.67 -12.33 -4.44
CA ALA A 114 1.17 -13.63 -4.86
C ALA A 114 2.11 -14.81 -4.54
N LYS A 115 3.44 -14.59 -4.57
CA LYS A 115 4.42 -15.65 -4.22
C LYS A 115 4.43 -15.97 -2.73
N ASP A 116 4.23 -14.97 -1.90
CA ASP A 116 4.27 -15.10 -0.44
C ASP A 116 2.92 -15.45 0.19
N GLU A 117 1.83 -15.54 -0.57
CA GLU A 117 0.59 -16.19 -0.09
C GLU A 117 0.83 -17.67 0.28
N SER A 118 1.82 -18.31 -0.36
CA SER A 118 2.26 -19.69 -0.07
C SER A 118 3.25 -19.80 1.09
N SER A 119 3.98 -18.72 1.39
CA SER A 119 4.93 -18.62 2.52
C SER A 119 4.36 -17.62 3.50
N PHE A 120 3.52 -18.13 4.41
CA PHE A 120 2.73 -17.41 5.41
C PHE A 120 3.60 -16.54 6.35
N THR A 121 4.25 -15.50 5.83
CA THR A 121 4.86 -14.46 6.65
C THR A 121 3.70 -13.60 7.12
N ASN A 122 3.52 -13.48 8.45
CA ASN A 122 2.43 -12.78 9.16
C ASN A 122 2.20 -11.31 8.77
N ALA A 123 2.97 -10.82 7.81
CA ALA A 123 3.25 -9.43 7.62
C ALA A 123 2.87 -8.99 6.21
N LEU A 124 3.15 -9.81 5.20
CA LEU A 124 2.56 -9.63 3.87
C LEU A 124 1.06 -10.00 3.87
N SER A 125 0.67 -10.96 4.72
CA SER A 125 -0.74 -11.27 5.03
C SER A 125 -1.50 -10.08 5.64
N ARG A 126 -0.85 -9.25 6.46
CA ARG A 126 -1.47 -8.03 7.00
C ARG A 126 -1.65 -6.98 5.92
N PHE A 127 -0.65 -6.80 5.07
CA PHE A 127 -0.76 -5.86 3.96
C PHE A 127 -1.82 -6.31 2.93
N SER A 128 -1.93 -7.60 2.60
CA SER A 128 -2.99 -8.09 1.71
C SER A 128 -4.39 -8.03 2.34
N SER A 129 -4.47 -8.06 3.68
CA SER A 129 -5.74 -7.87 4.39
C SER A 129 -6.27 -6.44 4.28
N THR A 130 -5.39 -5.44 4.18
CA THR A 130 -5.79 -4.04 3.97
C THR A 130 -5.89 -3.68 2.49
N HIS A 131 -5.05 -4.29 1.65
CA HIS A 131 -5.01 -4.10 0.20
C HIS A 131 -5.34 -5.42 -0.53
N PRO A 132 -6.63 -5.76 -0.69
CA PRO A 132 -7.01 -7.01 -1.32
C PRO A 132 -6.52 -7.08 -2.78
N LEU A 133 -5.83 -8.17 -3.09
CA LEU A 133 -5.36 -8.45 -4.43
C LEU A 133 -6.54 -8.76 -5.36
N SER A 134 -6.49 -8.25 -6.58
CA SER A 134 -7.44 -8.59 -7.63
C SER A 134 -6.71 -8.87 -8.93
N SER A 135 -7.06 -9.98 -9.58
CA SER A 135 -6.56 -10.30 -10.92
C SER A 135 -6.97 -9.25 -11.96
N GLU A 136 -8.05 -8.52 -11.72
CA GLU A 136 -8.49 -7.39 -12.54
C GLU A 136 -7.52 -6.21 -12.43
N ARG A 137 -7.09 -5.84 -11.22
CA ARG A 137 -6.12 -4.76 -10.99
C ARG A 137 -4.79 -5.06 -11.68
N LEU A 138 -4.29 -6.29 -11.52
CA LEU A 138 -3.07 -6.72 -12.20
C LEU A 138 -3.19 -6.62 -13.73
N LYS A 139 -4.34 -7.01 -14.30
CA LYS A 139 -4.60 -6.88 -15.73
C LYS A 139 -4.63 -5.42 -16.17
N GLU A 140 -5.24 -4.53 -15.38
CA GLU A 140 -5.24 -3.09 -15.69
C GLU A 140 -3.82 -2.51 -15.68
N ILE A 141 -3.01 -2.84 -14.67
CA ILE A 141 -1.62 -2.40 -14.61
C ILE A 141 -0.80 -2.91 -15.79
N GLN A 142 -1.03 -4.15 -16.23
CA GLN A 142 -0.36 -4.68 -17.42
C GLN A 142 -0.76 -3.95 -18.70
N LYS A 143 -1.99 -3.43 -18.81
CA LYS A 143 -2.44 -2.66 -19.99
C LYS A 143 -1.82 -1.27 -20.07
N THR A 144 -1.46 -0.68 -18.93
CA THR A 144 -0.91 0.69 -18.85
C THR A 144 0.61 0.71 -18.98
N GLN A 145 1.26 -0.46 -19.10
CA GLN A 145 2.70 -0.60 -19.32
C GLN A 145 3.13 0.04 -20.65
N ILE A 146 3.94 1.08 -20.55
CA ILE A 146 4.48 1.82 -21.69
C ILE A 146 5.98 2.07 -21.52
N GLY A 147 6.66 2.27 -22.65
CA GLY A 147 8.12 2.48 -22.72
C GLY A 147 8.89 1.16 -22.78
N PRO A 148 10.20 1.20 -23.12
CA PRO A 148 11.03 0.00 -23.08
C PRO A 148 11.10 -0.53 -21.64
N LYS A 149 11.03 -1.86 -21.49
CA LYS A 149 11.24 -2.52 -20.20
C LYS A 149 12.70 -2.33 -19.80
N LEU A 150 13.00 -1.19 -19.17
CA LEU A 150 14.30 -0.92 -18.60
C LEU A 150 14.50 -1.89 -17.44
N GLN A 151 15.20 -2.99 -17.70
CA GLN A 151 15.96 -3.66 -16.66
C GLN A 151 17.06 -2.67 -16.27
N LEU A 152 16.75 -1.74 -15.38
CA LEU A 152 17.77 -0.97 -14.69
C LEU A 152 18.65 -1.99 -13.96
N GLN A 153 19.73 -2.44 -14.59
CA GLN A 153 20.86 -3.04 -13.89
C GLN A 153 21.47 -1.92 -13.06
N VAL A 154 20.92 -1.72 -11.88
CA VAL A 154 21.49 -0.82 -10.89
C VAL A 154 22.72 -1.52 -10.33
N SER A 155 23.85 -0.81 -10.24
CA SER A 155 24.91 -1.18 -9.29
C SER A 155 24.20 -1.35 -7.94
N THR A 156 24.21 -2.57 -7.43
CA THR A 156 23.48 -2.97 -6.22
C THR A 156 23.92 -2.20 -4.99
N ASP A 157 25.01 -1.45 -5.08
CA ASP A 157 25.75 -0.89 -3.97
C ASP A 157 24.93 0.12 -3.16
N HIS A 158 24.08 0.95 -3.81
CA HIS A 158 23.28 1.96 -3.09
C HIS A 158 21.88 1.49 -2.66
N PHE A 159 21.20 0.61 -3.40
CA PHE A 159 19.88 0.13 -2.99
C PHE A 159 19.99 -0.90 -1.87
N ALA A 160 20.95 -1.83 -1.98
CA ALA A 160 21.23 -2.78 -0.92
C ALA A 160 21.76 -2.09 0.35
N SER A 161 22.56 -1.02 0.22
CA SER A 161 22.98 -0.23 1.39
C SER A 161 21.80 0.50 2.03
N TRP A 162 20.87 1.03 1.22
CA TRP A 162 19.70 1.75 1.73
C TRP A 162 18.72 0.81 2.44
N THR A 163 18.43 -0.37 1.88
CA THR A 163 17.62 -1.39 2.57
C THR A 163 18.33 -1.96 3.80
N ALA A 164 19.65 -2.05 3.81
CA ALA A 164 20.42 -2.43 4.99
C ALA A 164 20.41 -1.35 6.09
N HIS A 165 20.39 -0.07 5.74
CA HIS A 165 20.34 1.04 6.69
C HIS A 165 18.96 1.25 7.32
N CYS A 166 17.90 0.81 6.63
CA CYS A 166 16.54 0.80 7.16
C CYS A 166 16.24 -0.42 8.06
N ARG A 167 17.16 -1.38 8.20
CA ARG A 167 17.06 -2.47 9.20
C ARG A 167 17.54 -2.00 10.56
#